data_AF-A0A7C3SUE1-F1
#
_entry.id   AF-A0A7C3SUE1-F1
#
_cell.length_a   1.000
_cell.length_b   1.000
_cell.length_c   1.000
_cell.angle_alpha   90.00
_cell.angle_beta   90.00
_cell.angle_gamma   90.00
#
_symmetry.space_group_name_H-M   'P 1'
#
loop_
_entity.id
_entity.type
_entity.pdbx_description
1 polymer ?
#
loop_
_entity_poly.entity_id
_entity_poly.type
_entity_poly.pdbx_seq_one_letter_code
_entity_poly.pdbx_strand_id
1 'polypeptide(L)'
;MAYRPLNEAGEAWQILIKKLNDAFDFIAGKISILGAKKSITQDTDGKVQLVNDLDDTELVPESVYGVAPDKTRGWIKIKSYQDFNLGDWIYTNGEYTLEFQHNLNTENVIVQVYENKKKIEVDIEIVNENKVRLTSSEKFAGKIVVEG
;
A
#
# COMPACT_ATOMS: atom_id res chain seq x y z
N MET A 1 39.43 -50.89 1.56
CA MET A 1 38.30 -50.00 1.23
C MET A 1 38.48 -48.73 2.04
N ALA A 2 38.57 -47.56 1.43
CA ALA A 2 38.79 -46.31 2.16
C ALA A 2 37.46 -45.84 2.78
N TYR A 3 37.43 -45.70 4.10
CA TYR A 3 36.32 -45.07 4.81
C TYR A 3 36.30 -43.59 4.41
N ARG A 4 35.27 -43.15 3.69
CA ARG A 4 35.00 -41.71 3.52
C ARG A 4 34.24 -41.27 4.78
N PRO A 5 34.83 -40.46 5.67
CA PRO A 5 34.03 -39.75 6.65
C PRO A 5 33.17 -38.76 5.85
N LEU A 6 31.93 -39.15 5.61
CA LEU A 6 30.92 -38.21 5.16
C LEU A 6 30.81 -37.17 6.27
N ASN A 7 30.75 -35.90 5.88
CA ASN A 7 30.51 -34.82 6.82
C ASN A 7 29.04 -34.96 7.25
N GLU A 8 28.78 -35.81 8.26
CA GLU A 8 27.46 -36.35 8.57
C GLU A 8 26.43 -35.24 8.78
N ALA A 9 26.85 -34.12 9.39
CA ALA A 9 26.05 -32.91 9.52
C ALA A 9 25.68 -32.31 8.16
N GLY A 10 26.65 -32.16 7.25
CA GLY A 10 26.43 -31.60 5.91
C GLY A 10 25.46 -32.42 5.06
N GLU A 11 25.56 -33.75 5.09
CA GLU A 11 24.61 -34.63 4.38
C GLU A 11 23.23 -34.66 5.04
N ALA A 12 23.17 -34.68 6.38
CA ALA A 12 21.91 -34.56 7.11
C ALA A 12 21.18 -33.24 6.79
N TRP A 13 21.91 -32.13 6.69
CA TRP A 13 21.36 -30.84 6.26
C TRP A 13 20.82 -30.88 4.83
N GLN A 14 21.53 -31.49 3.87
CA GLN A 14 21.04 -31.63 2.50
C GLN A 14 19.78 -32.50 2.42
N ILE A 15 19.73 -33.61 3.18
CA ILE A 15 18.54 -34.47 3.26
C ILE A 15 17.37 -33.74 3.92
N LEU A 16 17.61 -32.93 4.95
CA LEU A 16 16.59 -32.12 5.62
C LEU A 16 16.00 -31.06 4.66
N ILE A 17 16.86 -30.30 3.98
CA ILE A 17 16.46 -29.28 2.99
C ILE A 17 15.63 -29.93 1.88
N LYS A 18 16.07 -31.07 1.35
CA LYS A 18 15.31 -31.81 0.33
C LYS A 18 13.92 -32.21 0.84
N LYS A 19 13.82 -32.81 2.04
CA LYS A 19 12.53 -33.19 2.64
C LYS A 19 11.60 -32.01 2.89
N LEU A 20 12.13 -30.84 3.24
CA LEU A 20 11.35 -29.61 3.40
C LEU A 20 10.80 -29.14 2.05
N ASN A 21 11.63 -29.11 1.00
CA ASN A 21 11.19 -28.75 -0.35
C ASN A 21 10.13 -29.73 -0.87
N ASP A 22 10.38 -31.05 -0.78
CA ASP A 22 9.42 -32.10 -1.17
C ASP A 22 8.06 -31.93 -0.45
N ALA A 23 8.08 -31.51 0.83
CA ALA A 23 6.87 -31.25 1.62
C ALA A 23 6.14 -29.96 1.19
N PHE A 24 6.85 -28.87 0.90
CA PHE A 24 6.25 -27.64 0.41
C PHE A 24 5.63 -27.82 -0.99
N ASP A 25 6.30 -28.55 -1.88
CA ASP A 25 5.77 -28.87 -3.22
C ASP A 25 4.52 -29.76 -3.13
N PHE A 26 4.49 -30.73 -2.20
CA PHE A 26 3.29 -31.53 -1.93
C PHE A 26 2.12 -30.66 -1.46
N ILE A 27 2.36 -29.71 -0.54
CA ILE A 27 1.32 -28.80 -0.03
C ILE A 27 0.80 -27.89 -1.15
N ALA A 28 1.69 -27.27 -1.93
CA ALA A 28 1.31 -26.43 -3.08
C ALA A 28 0.51 -27.22 -4.13
N GLY A 29 0.92 -28.45 -4.42
CA GLY A 29 0.20 -29.36 -5.31
C GLY A 29 -1.19 -29.73 -4.79
N LYS A 30 -1.33 -30.02 -3.49
CA LYS A 30 -2.62 -30.40 -2.89
C LYS A 30 -3.62 -29.24 -2.79
N ILE A 31 -3.16 -28.03 -2.44
CA ILE A 31 -4.02 -26.84 -2.37
C ILE A 31 -4.67 -26.57 -3.75
N SER A 32 -3.93 -26.78 -4.84
CA SER A 32 -4.44 -26.55 -6.20
C SER A 32 -5.62 -27.44 -6.64
N ILE A 33 -5.87 -28.56 -5.95
CA ILE A 33 -6.89 -29.55 -6.32
C ILE A 33 -8.25 -29.24 -5.70
N LEU A 34 -8.30 -28.43 -4.64
CA LEU A 34 -9.51 -28.18 -3.83
C LEU A 34 -10.43 -27.07 -4.38
N GLY A 35 -10.11 -26.48 -5.54
CA GLY A 35 -10.86 -25.37 -6.13
C GLY A 35 -10.77 -24.04 -5.35
N ALA A 36 -10.03 -24.02 -4.23
CA ALA A 36 -9.73 -22.82 -3.49
C ALA A 36 -8.74 -21.94 -4.27
N LYS A 37 -8.97 -20.63 -4.23
CA LYS A 37 -8.01 -19.59 -4.64
C LYS A 37 -6.64 -19.86 -4.00
N LYS A 38 -5.56 -19.75 -4.77
CA LYS A 38 -4.24 -20.28 -4.37
C LYS A 38 -3.55 -19.30 -3.43
N SER A 39 -3.63 -19.52 -2.11
CA SER A 39 -2.83 -18.75 -1.14
C SER A 39 -1.31 -19.01 -1.23
N ILE A 40 -0.90 -20.04 -1.98
CA ILE A 40 0.50 -20.46 -2.17
C ILE A 40 0.72 -20.86 -3.64
N THR A 41 1.77 -20.34 -4.27
CA THR A 41 2.21 -20.76 -5.62
C THR A 41 3.75 -20.84 -5.69
N GLN A 42 4.30 -21.29 -6.81
CA GLN A 42 5.74 -21.18 -7.11
C GLN A 42 6.03 -19.96 -7.98
N ASP A 43 7.17 -19.30 -7.79
CA ASP A 43 7.69 -18.28 -8.70
C ASP A 43 8.40 -18.89 -9.92
N THR A 44 8.89 -18.06 -10.83
CA THR A 44 9.60 -18.49 -12.06
C THR A 44 10.90 -19.26 -11.78
N ASP A 45 11.48 -19.08 -10.58
CA ASP A 45 12.68 -19.79 -10.11
C ASP A 45 12.34 -21.09 -9.34
N GLY A 46 11.05 -21.44 -9.23
CA GLY A 46 10.55 -22.61 -8.50
C GLY A 46 10.43 -22.42 -6.98
N LYS A 47 10.58 -21.20 -6.46
CA LYS A 47 10.47 -20.93 -5.01
C LYS A 47 9.01 -20.79 -4.61
N VAL A 48 8.64 -21.39 -3.48
CA VAL A 48 7.29 -21.29 -2.92
C VAL A 48 7.05 -19.90 -2.32
N GLN A 49 6.00 -19.23 -2.76
CA GLN A 49 5.61 -17.88 -2.34
C GLN A 49 4.15 -17.85 -1.86
N LEU A 50 3.87 -16.99 -0.88
CA LEU A 50 2.51 -16.67 -0.45
C LEU A 50 1.87 -15.68 -1.43
N VAL A 51 0.74 -16.07 -2.01
CA VAL A 51 -0.04 -15.24 -2.92
C VAL A 51 -1.26 -14.73 -2.17
N ASN A 52 -1.49 -13.43 -2.24
CA ASN A 52 -2.79 -12.87 -1.91
C ASN A 52 -3.66 -13.00 -3.18
N ASP A 53 -4.65 -13.90 -3.14
CA ASP A 53 -5.58 -14.18 -4.24
C ASP A 53 -7.00 -13.66 -3.90
N LEU A 54 -7.11 -12.82 -2.86
CA LEU A 54 -8.32 -12.05 -2.56
C LEU A 54 -8.50 -10.99 -3.65
N ASP A 55 -9.71 -10.89 -4.19
CA ASP A 55 -10.08 -9.73 -5.00
C ASP A 55 -10.44 -8.53 -4.11
N ASP A 56 -10.51 -7.32 -4.69
CA ASP A 56 -10.75 -6.08 -3.93
C ASP A 56 -12.08 -6.08 -3.14
N THR A 57 -13.01 -6.97 -3.49
CA THR A 57 -14.28 -7.21 -2.77
C THR A 57 -14.20 -8.24 -1.64
N GLU A 58 -13.17 -9.09 -1.62
CA GLU A 58 -12.90 -10.05 -0.55
C GLU A 58 -11.85 -9.55 0.47
N LEU A 59 -11.15 -8.46 0.17
CA LEU A 59 -10.26 -7.79 1.13
C LEU A 59 -11.07 -7.20 2.28
N VAL A 60 -10.88 -7.74 3.49
CA VAL A 60 -11.47 -7.17 4.70
C VAL A 60 -10.87 -5.78 4.91
N PRO A 61 -11.65 -4.71 5.16
CA PRO A 61 -11.10 -3.44 5.62
C PRO A 61 -10.21 -3.70 6.84
N GLU A 62 -9.07 -3.02 6.92
CA GLU A 62 -7.92 -3.26 7.84
C GLU A 62 -6.89 -4.33 7.41
N SER A 63 -7.13 -5.13 6.35
CA SER A 63 -6.13 -6.08 5.83
C SER A 63 -5.20 -5.48 4.76
N VAL A 64 -3.91 -5.32 5.09
CA VAL A 64 -2.86 -4.65 4.28
C VAL A 64 -2.26 -5.59 3.22
N TYR A 65 -2.33 -5.32 1.90
CA TYR A 65 -1.36 -5.76 0.83
C TYR A 65 -1.77 -5.44 -0.66
N GLY A 66 -1.04 -4.57 -1.40
CA GLY A 66 -1.06 -4.45 -2.91
C GLY A 66 -1.68 -3.15 -3.49
N VAL A 67 -1.26 -2.50 -4.61
CA VAL A 67 0.03 -2.36 -5.40
C VAL A 67 0.18 -0.86 -5.84
N ALA A 68 1.40 -0.30 -5.87
CA ALA A 68 1.74 1.09 -6.27
C ALA A 68 2.29 1.21 -7.73
N PRO A 69 2.32 2.41 -8.35
CA PRO A 69 2.59 2.57 -9.80
C PRO A 69 3.98 2.14 -10.30
N ASP A 70 4.94 1.92 -9.41
CA ASP A 70 6.29 1.40 -9.70
C ASP A 70 6.37 -0.14 -9.62
N LYS A 71 5.25 -0.81 -9.35
CA LYS A 71 5.08 -2.26 -9.08
C LYS A 71 5.48 -2.72 -7.66
N THR A 72 5.67 -1.84 -6.68
CA THR A 72 5.78 -2.24 -5.26
C THR A 72 4.42 -2.54 -4.62
N ARG A 73 4.32 -3.50 -3.69
CA ARG A 73 3.04 -3.82 -3.02
C ARG A 73 2.51 -2.59 -2.27
N GLY A 74 1.20 -2.38 -2.40
CA GLY A 74 0.52 -1.11 -2.22
C GLY A 74 -0.53 -1.14 -1.13
N TRP A 75 -1.32 -0.07 -1.09
CA TRP A 75 -1.96 0.38 0.14
C TRP A 75 -3.31 0.96 -0.21
N ILE A 76 -4.31 0.73 0.65
CA ILE A 76 -5.38 1.72 0.79
C ILE A 76 -4.67 3.00 1.23
N LYS A 77 -4.66 4.00 0.36
CA LYS A 77 -4.11 5.30 0.68
C LYS A 77 -5.09 5.93 1.67
N ILE A 78 -4.80 5.81 2.97
CA ILE A 78 -5.56 6.44 4.05
C ILE A 78 -5.13 7.89 4.31
N LYS A 79 -3.98 8.32 3.75
CA LYS A 79 -3.46 9.69 3.91
C LYS A 79 -2.87 10.24 2.62
N SER A 80 -3.18 11.50 2.31
CA SER A 80 -2.58 12.27 1.22
C SER A 80 -1.89 13.52 1.75
N TYR A 81 -0.78 13.89 1.11
CA TYR A 81 0.03 15.05 1.46
C TYR A 81 0.36 15.84 0.20
N GLN A 82 0.28 17.16 0.25
CA GLN A 82 0.79 18.05 -0.79
C GLN A 82 1.37 19.32 -0.17
N ASP A 83 2.54 19.72 -0.65
CA ASP A 83 3.12 21.04 -0.42
C ASP A 83 2.60 22.01 -1.52
N PHE A 84 2.24 23.23 -1.15
CA PHE A 84 1.73 24.28 -2.05
C PHE A 84 2.36 25.65 -1.75
N ASN A 85 2.29 26.54 -2.72
CA ASN A 85 2.94 27.85 -2.77
C ASN A 85 1.91 28.97 -3.00
N LEU A 86 2.33 30.23 -2.84
CA LEU A 86 1.49 31.42 -3.10
C LEU A 86 0.93 31.46 -4.54
N GLY A 87 1.63 30.83 -5.49
CA GLY A 87 1.23 30.73 -6.90
C GLY A 87 0.03 29.81 -7.15
N ASP A 88 -0.20 28.83 -6.28
CA ASP A 88 -1.21 27.77 -6.49
C ASP A 88 -2.64 28.24 -6.13
N TRP A 89 -2.75 29.38 -5.45
CA TRP A 89 -4.02 30.03 -5.09
C TRP A 89 -4.64 30.80 -6.26
N ILE A 90 -5.88 30.48 -6.59
CA ILE A 90 -6.71 31.15 -7.61
C ILE A 90 -7.60 32.19 -6.91
N TYR A 91 -7.53 33.45 -7.32
CA TYR A 91 -8.42 34.50 -6.82
C TYR A 91 -9.74 34.48 -7.58
N THR A 92 -10.87 34.43 -6.88
CA THR A 92 -12.21 34.41 -7.48
C THR A 92 -13.21 35.03 -6.51
N ASN A 93 -14.06 35.93 -7.00
CA ASN A 93 -15.18 36.55 -6.27
C ASN A 93 -14.85 37.24 -4.92
N GLY A 94 -13.58 37.59 -4.67
CA GLY A 94 -13.15 38.25 -3.42
C GLY A 94 -12.27 37.37 -2.52
N GLU A 95 -12.15 36.08 -2.84
CA GLU A 95 -11.46 35.09 -2.01
C GLU A 95 -10.37 34.36 -2.80
N TYR A 96 -9.42 33.76 -2.09
CA TYR A 96 -8.45 32.84 -2.66
C TYR A 96 -8.92 31.40 -2.45
N THR A 97 -8.92 30.62 -3.53
CA THR A 97 -9.27 29.20 -3.52
C THR A 97 -8.10 28.36 -4.00
N LEU A 98 -7.98 27.15 -3.45
CA LEU A 98 -6.98 26.15 -3.86
C LEU A 98 -7.63 24.76 -3.82
N GLU A 99 -7.55 24.02 -4.93
CA GLU A 99 -8.09 22.65 -5.00
C GLU A 99 -6.96 21.61 -4.84
N PHE A 100 -7.17 20.62 -3.97
CA PHE A 100 -6.26 19.51 -3.75
C PHE A 100 -6.91 18.16 -4.09
N GLN A 101 -6.30 17.47 -5.05
CA GLN A 101 -6.65 16.10 -5.41
C GLN A 101 -5.97 15.10 -4.45
N HIS A 102 -6.74 14.55 -3.50
CA HIS A 102 -6.21 13.60 -2.50
C HIS A 102 -6.20 12.14 -2.98
N ASN A 103 -7.10 11.75 -3.90
CA ASN A 103 -7.20 10.37 -4.42
C ASN A 103 -7.32 9.31 -3.31
N LEU A 104 -8.33 9.45 -2.44
CA LEU A 104 -8.60 8.50 -1.33
C LEU A 104 -9.88 7.68 -1.54
N ASN A 105 -10.68 7.97 -2.56
CA ASN A 105 -12.00 7.36 -2.86
C ASN A 105 -12.97 7.37 -1.66
N THR A 106 -12.98 8.47 -0.89
CA THR A 106 -13.88 8.68 0.26
C THR A 106 -14.14 10.16 0.48
N GLU A 107 -15.39 10.52 0.78
CA GLU A 107 -15.77 11.88 1.23
C GLU A 107 -15.63 12.04 2.75
N ASN A 108 -15.55 10.94 3.50
CA ASN A 108 -15.32 10.98 4.94
C ASN A 108 -13.84 11.26 5.22
N VAL A 109 -13.44 12.53 5.13
CA VAL A 109 -12.05 12.96 5.28
C VAL A 109 -11.83 14.04 6.35
N ILE A 110 -10.70 13.94 7.03
CA ILE A 110 -10.18 14.96 7.94
C ILE A 110 -9.06 15.71 7.21
N VAL A 111 -9.30 16.98 6.92
CA VAL A 111 -8.30 17.87 6.29
C VAL A 111 -7.60 18.70 7.36
N GLN A 112 -6.28 18.83 7.25
CA GLN A 112 -5.46 19.66 8.11
C GLN A 112 -4.46 20.45 7.26
N VAL A 113 -4.38 21.76 7.51
CA VAL A 113 -3.53 22.67 6.73
C VAL A 113 -2.48 23.27 7.65
N TYR A 114 -1.24 23.34 7.16
CA TYR A 114 -0.08 23.76 7.93
C TYR A 114 0.73 24.81 7.20
N GLU A 115 0.97 25.95 7.84
CA GLU A 115 1.98 26.94 7.43
C GLU A 115 3.12 26.91 8.46
N ASN A 116 4.38 26.88 8.00
CA ASN A 116 5.57 26.95 8.87
C ASN A 116 5.53 25.96 10.07
N LYS A 117 5.00 24.75 9.84
CA LYS A 117 4.77 23.67 10.85
C LYS A 117 3.69 23.96 11.91
N LYS A 118 2.96 25.08 11.83
CA LYS A 118 1.80 25.37 12.66
C LYS A 118 0.53 24.97 11.91
N LYS A 119 -0.42 24.34 12.59
CA LYS A 119 -1.77 24.13 12.03
C LYS A 119 -2.43 25.51 11.91
N ILE A 120 -3.06 25.75 10.77
CA ILE A 120 -3.85 26.94 10.49
C ILE A 120 -5.29 26.54 10.17
N GLU A 121 -6.20 27.47 10.39
CA GLU A 121 -7.63 27.30 10.15
C GLU A 121 -7.98 27.99 8.82
N VAL A 122 -8.70 27.26 7.96
CA VAL A 122 -9.20 27.70 6.67
C VAL A 122 -10.52 26.99 6.40
N ASP A 123 -11.37 27.59 5.58
CA ASP A 123 -12.59 26.95 5.13
C ASP A 123 -12.25 25.80 4.18
N ILE A 124 -12.86 24.65 4.42
CA ILE A 124 -12.61 23.40 3.69
C ILE A 124 -13.94 22.87 3.15
N GLU A 125 -13.99 22.69 1.84
CA GLU A 125 -15.11 22.09 1.11
C GLU A 125 -14.67 20.74 0.53
N ILE A 126 -15.44 19.68 0.78
CA ILE A 126 -15.26 18.40 0.11
C ILE A 126 -15.97 18.49 -1.23
N VAL A 127 -15.22 18.46 -2.34
CA VAL A 127 -15.77 18.64 -3.69
C VAL A 127 -16.26 17.30 -4.27
N ASN A 128 -15.58 16.21 -3.91
CA ASN A 128 -16.00 14.82 -4.10
C ASN A 128 -15.05 13.89 -3.31
N GLU A 129 -15.30 12.58 -3.39
CA GLU A 129 -14.50 11.46 -2.84
C GLU A 129 -12.97 11.51 -3.07
N ASN A 130 -12.49 12.38 -3.96
CA ASN A 130 -11.09 12.43 -4.39
C ASN A 130 -10.49 13.83 -4.39
N LYS A 131 -11.28 14.88 -4.07
CA LYS A 131 -10.85 16.27 -4.13
C LYS A 131 -11.47 17.14 -3.04
N VAL A 132 -10.64 17.95 -2.39
CA VAL A 132 -11.06 19.02 -1.46
C VAL A 132 -10.68 20.39 -2.02
N ARG A 133 -11.40 21.43 -1.60
CA ARG A 133 -11.09 22.84 -1.88
C ARG A 133 -10.87 23.57 -0.56
N LEU A 134 -9.85 24.41 -0.54
CA LEU A 134 -9.52 25.32 0.55
C LEU A 134 -9.90 26.73 0.11
N THR A 135 -10.47 27.52 1.03
CA THR A 135 -10.78 28.94 0.81
C THR A 135 -10.12 29.79 1.91
N SER A 136 -9.57 30.94 1.53
CA SER A 136 -8.91 31.87 2.44
C SER A 136 -8.99 33.33 1.96
N SER A 137 -8.95 34.28 2.89
CA SER A 137 -8.82 35.71 2.60
C SER A 137 -7.39 36.12 2.20
N GLU A 138 -6.38 35.30 2.49
CA GLU A 138 -4.96 35.60 2.22
C GLU A 138 -4.23 34.41 1.57
N LYS A 139 -3.19 34.70 0.79
CA LYS A 139 -2.34 33.69 0.16
C LYS A 139 -1.16 33.32 1.07
N PHE A 140 -0.93 32.03 1.27
CA PHE A 140 0.21 31.49 1.99
C PHE A 140 0.81 30.27 1.28
N ALA A 141 1.96 29.79 1.76
CA ALA A 141 2.58 28.53 1.35
C ALA A 141 2.55 27.54 2.52
N GLY A 142 2.49 26.24 2.24
CA GLY A 142 2.34 25.27 3.31
C GLY A 142 2.17 23.84 2.85
N LYS A 143 1.60 23.03 3.75
CA LYS A 143 1.29 21.61 3.56
C LYS A 143 -0.17 21.32 3.87
N ILE A 144 -0.82 20.58 2.99
CA ILE A 144 -2.14 19.98 3.22
C ILE A 144 -1.92 18.51 3.59
N VAL A 145 -2.65 18.06 4.59
CA VAL A 145 -2.80 16.66 4.99
C VAL A 145 -4.27 16.32 4.88
N VAL A 146 -4.62 15.22 4.20
CA VAL A 146 -5.99 14.69 4.15
C VAL A 146 -5.92 13.25 4.62
N GLU A 147 -6.71 12.90 5.62
CA GLU A 147 -6.83 11.54 6.17
C GLU A 147 -8.26 11.04 5.93
N GLY A 148 -8.43 9.77 5.56
CA GLY A 148 -9.73 9.14 5.28
C GLY A 148 -9.92 7.80 6.00
#